data_AF-A0A963EWA7-F1
#
_entry.id   AF-A0A963EWA7-F1
#
_cell.length_a   1.000
_cell.length_b   1.000
_cell.length_c   1.000
_cell.angle_alpha   90.00
_cell.angle_beta   90.00
_cell.angle_gamma   90.00
#
_symmetry.space_group_name_H-M   'P 1'
#
loop_
_entity.id
_entity.type
_entity.pdbx_description
1 polymer ?
#
loop_
_entity_poly.entity_id
_entity_poly.type
_entity_poly.pdbx_seq_one_letter_code
_entity_poly.pdbx_strand_id
1 'polypeptide(L)' 'CTIACPFGTVNYSHATGKVIKCDLCGGDPACAKACPTEAITFIDADWTGYQKMRGWAERTDTQSSAQA' A
#
# COMPACT_ATOMS: atom_id res chain seq x y z
N CYS A 1 3.11 -10.80 7.37
CA CYS A 1 2.84 -9.43 6.84
C CYS A 1 2.32 -9.45 5.40
N THR A 2 2.84 -10.29 4.50
CA THR A 2 2.34 -10.45 3.12
C THR A 2 0.87 -10.87 3.08
N ILE A 3 0.52 -11.99 3.74
CA ILE A 3 -0.86 -12.50 3.83
C ILE A 3 -1.79 -11.62 4.67
N ALA A 4 -1.22 -10.81 5.57
CA ALA A 4 -1.99 -9.95 6.47
C ALA A 4 -2.40 -8.63 5.79
N CYS A 5 -1.70 -8.23 4.72
CA CYS A 5 -2.04 -7.02 3.99
C CYS A 5 -3.29 -7.29 3.12
N PRO A 6 -4.44 -6.63 3.39
CA PRO A 6 -5.67 -6.89 2.65
C PRO A 6 -5.62 -6.42 1.20
N PHE A 7 -4.59 -5.64 0.85
CA PHE A 7 -4.36 -5.10 -0.50
C PHE A 7 -3.30 -5.86 -1.28
N GLY A 8 -2.61 -6.84 -0.67
CA GLY A 8 -1.58 -7.63 -1.34
C GLY A 8 -0.37 -6.81 -1.83
N THR A 9 -0.07 -5.67 -1.20
CA THR A 9 0.99 -4.75 -1.68
C THR A 9 2.38 -5.04 -1.10
N VAL A 10 2.51 -6.04 -0.24
CA VAL A 10 3.78 -6.47 0.35
C VAL A 10 4.25 -7.71 -0.39
N ASN A 11 5.44 -7.63 -0.99
CA ASN A 11 6.01 -8.70 -1.82
C ASN A 11 7.21 -9.34 -1.12
N TYR A 12 7.46 -10.62 -1.39
CA TYR A 12 8.65 -11.31 -0.88
C TYR A 12 9.73 -11.36 -1.97
N SER A 13 10.95 -10.95 -1.63
CA SER A 13 12.12 -11.09 -2.51
C SER A 13 12.85 -12.38 -2.19
N HIS A 14 12.80 -13.33 -3.13
CA HIS A 14 13.55 -14.58 -3.03
C HIS A 14 15.06 -14.36 -3.03
N ALA A 15 15.55 -13.30 -3.67
CA ALA A 15 16.97 -12.99 -3.74
C ALA A 15 17.56 -12.55 -2.40
N THR A 16 16.80 -11.79 -1.59
CA THR A 16 17.29 -11.24 -0.32
C THR A 16 16.73 -11.95 0.91
N GLY A 17 15.72 -12.80 0.73
CA GLY A 17 14.98 -13.44 1.81
C GLY A 17 14.13 -12.47 2.64
N LYS A 18 13.87 -11.27 2.12
CA LYS A 18 13.18 -10.18 2.83
C LYS A 18 11.91 -9.75 2.10
N VAL A 19 10.98 -9.18 2.86
CA VAL A 19 9.81 -8.52 2.30
C VAL A 19 10.17 -7.12 1.79
N ILE A 20 9.54 -6.72 0.70
CA ILE A 20 9.70 -5.43 0.03
C ILE A 20 8.31 -4.82 -0.17
N LYS A 21 8.19 -3.54 0.13
CA LYS A 21 6.99 -2.74 -0.14
C LYS A 21 7.43 -1.33 -0.54
N CYS A 22 6.50 -0.55 -1.08
CA CYS A 22 6.70 0.88 -1.28
C CYS A 22 7.05 1.56 0.07
N ASP A 23 8.12 2.34 0.06
CA ASP A 23 8.61 3.18 1.16
C ASP A 23 8.33 4.67 0.91
N LEU A 24 7.52 4.96 -0.11
CA LEU A 24 7.21 6.32 -0.60
C LEU A 24 8.45 7.09 -1.06
N CYS A 25 9.54 6.40 -1.39
CA CYS A 25 10.82 7.02 -1.75
C CYS A 25 11.28 8.07 -0.71
N GLY A 26 11.02 7.83 0.58
CA GLY A 26 11.35 8.79 1.64
C GLY A 26 10.51 10.08 1.64
N GLY A 27 9.35 10.07 0.98
CA GLY A 27 8.46 11.24 0.86
C GLY A 27 8.58 11.99 -0.47
N ASP A 28 9.42 11.53 -1.39
CA ASP A 28 9.61 12.13 -2.71
C ASP A 28 9.42 11.09 -3.84
N PRO A 29 8.17 10.78 -4.22
CA PRO A 29 7.87 9.63 -5.07
C PRO A 29 8.42 9.77 -6.50
N ALA A 30 9.42 8.95 -6.83
CA ALA A 30 10.01 8.92 -8.16
C ALA A 30 9.00 8.52 -9.26
N CYS A 31 8.06 7.63 -8.92
CA CYS A 31 7.02 7.18 -9.85
C CYS A 31 6.04 8.29 -10.24
N ALA A 32 5.71 9.22 -9.32
CA ALA A 32 4.86 10.37 -9.62
C ALA A 32 5.59 11.34 -10.57
N LYS A 33 6.87 11.64 -10.29
CA LYS A 33 7.70 12.50 -11.15
C LYS A 33 7.91 11.95 -12.55
N ALA A 34 8.05 10.64 -12.66
CA ALA A 34 8.29 9.98 -13.94
C ALA A 34 7.03 9.86 -14.81
N CYS A 35 5.83 10.10 -14.27
CA CYS A 35 4.58 9.90 -14.99
C CYS A 35 4.27 11.08 -15.92
N PRO A 36 4.35 10.93 -17.26
CA PRO A 36 4.18 12.04 -18.19
C PRO A 36 2.71 12.47 -18.36
N THR A 37 1.76 11.60 -18.02
CA THR A 37 0.32 11.82 -18.16
C THR A 37 -0.35 12.26 -16.88
N GLU A 38 0.41 12.43 -15.79
CA GLU A 38 -0.12 12.77 -14.46
C GLU A 38 -1.16 11.77 -13.91
N ALA A 39 -1.12 10.52 -14.38
CA ALA A 39 -1.98 9.45 -13.85
C ALA A 39 -1.63 9.08 -12.40
N ILE A 40 -0.39 9.36 -11.98
CA ILE A 40 0.09 9.20 -10.61
C ILE A 40 0.43 10.59 -10.09
N THR A 41 -0.29 11.03 -9.06
CA THR A 41 -0.07 12.31 -8.41
C THR A 41 0.32 12.12 -6.95
N PHE A 42 1.12 13.05 -6.42
CA PHE A 42 1.46 13.09 -4.99
C PHE A 42 0.81 14.33 -4.38
N ILE A 43 -0.33 14.10 -3.73
CA ILE A 43 -1.18 15.12 -3.11
C ILE A 43 -1.52 14.70 -1.68
N ASP A 44 -2.15 15.61 -0.93
CA ASP A 44 -2.62 15.30 0.41
C ASP A 44 -3.62 14.12 0.41
N ALA A 45 -3.47 13.23 1.38
CA ALA A 45 -4.22 11.97 1.43
C ALA A 45 -5.74 12.19 1.57
N ASP A 46 -6.19 13.30 2.17
CA ASP A 46 -7.61 13.60 2.35
C ASP A 46 -8.31 13.92 1.02
N TRP A 47 -7.55 14.28 -0.01
CA TRP A 47 -8.05 14.48 -1.38
C TRP A 47 -8.21 13.17 -2.15
N THR A 48 -7.86 12.03 -1.53
CA THR A 48 -7.93 10.70 -2.13
C THR A 48 -8.99 9.83 -1.44
N GLY A 49 -9.10 8.56 -1.83
CA GLY A 49 -9.94 7.56 -1.16
C GLY A 49 -9.36 7.00 0.14
N TYR A 50 -8.41 7.69 0.80
CA TYR A 50 -7.61 7.13 1.89
C TYR A 50 -8.43 6.63 3.08
N GLN A 51 -9.44 7.39 3.53
CA GLN A 51 -10.32 6.97 4.63
C GLN A 51 -11.12 5.70 4.30
N LYS A 52 -11.57 5.57 3.04
CA LYS A 52 -12.27 4.36 2.57
C LYS A 52 -11.34 3.14 2.57
N MET A 53 -10.09 3.32 2.12
CA MET A 53 -9.08 2.25 2.18
C MET A 53 -8.79 1.85 3.64
N ARG A 54 -8.65 2.81 4.55
CA ARG A 54 -8.44 2.53 5.97
C ARG A 54 -9.60 1.72 6.59
N GLY A 55 -10.84 2.15 6.38
CA GLY A 55 -12.01 1.42 6.89
C GLY A 55 -12.17 0.02 6.27
N TRP A 56 -11.74 -0.18 5.01
CA TRP A 56 -11.67 -1.52 4.42
C TRP A 56 -10.62 -2.38 5.13
N ALA A 57 -9.42 -1.83 5.37
CA ALA A 57 -8.34 -2.55 6.01
C ALA A 57 -8.73 -3.04 7.42
N GLU A 58 -9.38 -2.20 8.22
CA GLU A 58 -9.89 -2.56 9.55
C GLU A 58 -10.87 -3.73 9.48
N ARG A 59 -11.84 -3.68 8.55
CA ARG A 59 -12.84 -4.75 8.37
C ARG A 59 -12.23 -6.08 7.97
N THR A 60 -11.27 -6.07 7.05
CA THR A 60 -10.61 -7.31 6.59
C THR A 60 -9.71 -7.90 7.69
N ASP A 61 -9.06 -7.06 8.48
CA ASP A 61 -8.29 -7.51 9.66
C ASP A 61 -9.20 -8.23 10.68
N THR A 62 -10.42 -7.71 10.89
CA THR A 62 -11.42 -8.33 11.78
C THR A 62 -11.99 -9.63 11.21
N GLN A 63 -12.18 -9.75 9.89
CA GLN A 63 -12.63 -10.98 9.25
C GLN A 63 -11.57 -12.08 9.28
N SER A 64 -10.29 -11.72 9.14
CA SER A 64 -9.19 -12.70 9.18
C SER A 64 -8.95 -13.28 10.59
N SER A 65 -9.41 -12.60 11.65
CA SER A 65 -9.31 -13.04 13.05
C SER A 65 -10.56 -13.75 13.58
N ALA A 66 -11.71 -13.62 12.91
CA ALA A 66 -12.95 -14.34 13.24
C ALA A 66 -13.05 -15.75 12.62
N GLN A 67 -12.13 -16.12 11.71
CA GLN A 67 -12.09 -17.41 11.02
C GLN A 67 -10.95 -18.34 11.51
N ALA A 68 -10.26 -17.98 12.60
CA ALA A 68 -9.17 -18.74 13.20
C ALA A 68 -9.60 -19.41 14.52
#